data_AF-A0A966BTU5-F1
#
_entry.id   AF-A0A966BTU5-F1
#
_cell.length_a   1.000
_cell.length_b   1.000
_cell.length_c   1.000
_cell.angle_alpha   90.00
_cell.angle_beta   90.00
_cell.angle_gamma   90.00
#
_symmetry.space_group_name_H-M   'P 1'
#
loop_
_entity.id
_entity.type
_entity.pdbx_description
1 polymer ?
#
loop_
_entity_poly.entity_id
_entity_poly.type
_entity_poly.pdbx_seq_one_letter_code
_entity_poly.pdbx_strand_id
1 'polypeptide(L)' 'NPSSLMFSGVMMFDYIGWTEVGLLIENAFRQVVAKGIVTYDFARQINNATEVSTSGFADALVEAIQAS' A
#
# COMPACT_ATOMS: atom_id res chain seq x y z
N ASN A 1 5.88 -8.01 -3.48
CA ASN A 1 5.30 -7.17 -2.41
C ASN A 1 6.28 -6.07 -2.00
N PRO A 2 6.00 -4.79 -2.29
CA PRO A 2 6.86 -3.66 -1.91
C PRO A 2 6.64 -3.15 -0.46
N SER A 3 5.67 -3.71 0.28
CA SER A 3 5.13 -3.12 1.51
C SER A 3 6.19 -2.90 2.60
N SER A 4 7.14 -3.81 2.78
CA SER A 4 8.16 -3.65 3.84
C SER A 4 8.99 -2.38 3.66
N LEU A 5 9.51 -2.14 2.45
CA LEU A 5 10.33 -0.96 2.17
C LEU A 5 9.48 0.31 2.17
N MET A 6 8.25 0.22 1.66
CA MET A 6 7.29 1.33 1.69
C MET A 6 6.99 1.78 3.13
N PHE A 7 6.74 0.85 4.06
CA PHE A 7 6.49 1.19 5.46
C PHE A 7 7.75 1.67 6.20
N SER A 8 8.95 1.21 5.82
CA SER A 8 10.18 1.87 6.27
C SER A 8 10.24 3.34 5.82
N GLY A 9 9.76 3.65 4.62
CA GLY A 9 9.56 5.02 4.15
C GLY A 9 8.52 5.80 4.97
N VAL A 10 7.40 5.18 5.34
CA VAL A 10 6.40 5.76 6.27
C VAL A 10 7.04 6.11 7.61
N MET A 11 7.80 5.18 8.20
CA MET A 11 8.53 5.43 9.45
C MET A 11 9.57 6.55 9.31
N MET A 12 10.24 6.63 8.16
CA MET A 12 11.17 7.73 7.86
C MET A 12 10.43 9.07 7.79
N PHE A 13 9.26 9.14 7.12
CA PHE A 13 8.46 10.35 7.06
C PHE A 13 8.03 10.81 8.45
N ASP A 14 7.60 9.88 9.30
CA ASP A 14 7.26 10.19 10.70
C ASP A 14 8.49 10.74 11.46
N TYR A 15 9.65 10.09 11.33
CA TYR A 15 10.89 10.51 11.98
C TYR A 15 11.33 11.94 11.60
N ILE A 16 11.13 12.36 10.35
CA ILE A 16 11.49 13.72 9.90
C ILE A 16 10.37 14.75 10.13
N GLY A 17 9.28 14.38 10.82
CA GLY A 17 8.17 15.27 11.15
C GLY A 17 7.14 15.44 10.03
N TRP A 18 7.13 14.56 9.03
CA TRP A 18 6.18 14.53 7.93
C TRP A 18 5.10 13.45 8.13
N THR A 19 4.51 13.41 9.33
CA THR A 19 3.54 12.38 9.73
C THR A 19 2.31 12.31 8.81
N GLU A 20 1.84 13.45 8.29
CA GLU A 20 0.71 13.53 7.34
C GLU A 20 0.95 12.69 6.07
N VAL A 21 2.19 12.65 5.57
CA VAL A 21 2.56 11.85 4.38
C VAL A 21 2.49 10.36 4.71
N GLY A 22 2.98 9.98 5.90
CA GLY A 22 2.89 8.60 6.38
C GLY A 22 1.44 8.12 6.50
N LEU A 23 0.57 8.95 7.10
CA LEU A 23 -0.86 8.67 7.23
C LEU A 23 -1.55 8.51 5.88
N LEU A 24 -1.20 9.35 4.89
CA LEU A 24 -1.74 9.25 3.53
C LEU A 24 -1.39 7.89 2.89
N ILE A 25 -0.14 7.45 2.99
CA ILE A 25 0.33 6.16 2.46
C ILE A 25 -0.37 4.99 3.17
N GLU A 26 -0.46 5.04 4.50
CA GLU A 26 -1.17 4.00 5.26
C GLU A 26 -2.64 3.89 4.88
N ASN A 27 -3.32 5.03 4.69
CA ASN A 27 -4.72 5.07 4.27
C ASN A 27 -4.89 4.45 2.88
N ALA A 28 -4.04 4.81 1.92
CA ALA A 28 -4.05 4.21 0.59
C ALA A 28 -3.83 2.69 0.65
N PHE A 29 -2.87 2.24 1.46
CA PHE A 29 -2.64 0.81 1.66
C PHE A 29 -3.87 0.08 2.22
N ARG A 30 -4.49 0.63 3.27
CA ARG A 30 -5.72 0.08 3.86
C ARG A 30 -6.84 -0.03 2.81
N GLN A 31 -7.03 1.00 1.98
CA GLN A 31 -8.05 1.00 0.93
C GLN A 31 -7.77 -0.04 -0.16
N VAL A 32 -6.53 -0.14 -0.64
CA VAL A 32 -6.15 -1.08 -1.72
C VAL A 32 -6.28 -2.53 -1.25
N VAL A 33 -5.79 -2.84 -0.04
CA VAL A 33 -5.91 -4.18 0.55
C VAL A 33 -7.37 -4.53 0.84
N ALA A 34 -8.19 -3.59 1.31
CA ALA A 34 -9.62 -3.81 1.53
C ALA A 34 -10.39 -4.12 0.23
N LYS A 35 -9.93 -3.60 -0.92
CA LYS A 35 -10.44 -3.95 -2.26
C LYS A 35 -9.96 -5.32 -2.75
N GLY A 36 -9.10 -6.02 -2.00
CA GLY A 36 -8.53 -7.29 -2.39
C GLY A 36 -7.48 -7.21 -3.51
N ILE A 37 -7.01 -6.02 -3.85
CA ILE A 37 -5.94 -5.82 -4.85
C ILE A 37 -4.61 -5.98 -4.13
N VAL A 38 -3.91 -7.10 -4.33
CA VAL A 38 -2.74 -7.46 -3.51
C VAL A 38 -1.72 -8.27 -4.29
N THR A 39 -0.49 -8.37 -3.78
CA THR A 39 0.52 -9.30 -4.34
C THR A 39 0.29 -10.74 -3.90
N TYR A 40 0.91 -11.70 -4.61
CA TYR A 40 0.78 -13.15 -4.42
C TYR A 40 0.80 -13.63 -2.95
N ASP A 41 1.70 -13.07 -2.14
CA ASP A 41 1.90 -13.45 -0.74
C ASP A 41 0.69 -13.18 0.16
N PHE A 42 -0.09 -12.12 -0.15
CA PHE A 42 -1.39 -11.86 0.45
C PHE A 42 -2.52 -12.61 -0.28
N ALA A 43 -2.48 -12.66 -1.62
CA ALA A 43 -3.52 -13.27 -2.43
C ALA A 43 -3.81 -14.73 -2.03
N ARG A 44 -2.76 -15.49 -1.68
CA ARG A 44 -2.90 -16.88 -1.21
C ARG A 44 -3.66 -17.05 0.12
N GLN A 45 -3.93 -15.96 0.85
CA GLN A 45 -4.66 -15.96 2.13
C GLN A 45 -6.01 -15.24 2.04
N ILE A 46 -6.33 -14.61 0.91
CA ILE A 46 -7.52 -13.78 0.70
C ILE A 46 -8.38 -14.41 -0.41
N ASN A 47 -9.60 -14.80 -0.07
CA ASN A 47 -10.55 -15.31 -1.07
C ASN A 47 -10.93 -14.22 -2.06
N ASN A 48 -10.97 -14.56 -3.35
CA ASN A 48 -11.31 -13.64 -4.45
C ASN A 48 -10.39 -12.40 -4.55
N ALA A 49 -9.12 -12.54 -4.16
CA ALA A 49 -8.13 -11.48 -4.36
C ALA A 49 -7.86 -11.23 -5.86
N THR A 50 -7.64 -9.96 -6.21
CA THR A 50 -7.03 -9.56 -7.47
C THR A 50 -5.52 -9.57 -7.28
N GLU A 51 -4.88 -10.67 -7.66
CA GLU A 51 -3.43 -10.78 -7.61
C GLU A 51 -2.78 -9.86 -8.66
N VAL A 52 -1.85 -9.02 -8.21
CA VAL A 52 -1.09 -8.10 -9.07
C VAL A 52 0.42 -8.26 -8.85
N SER A 53 1.21 -7.80 -9.83
CA SER A 53 2.66 -7.72 -9.70
C SER A 53 3.08 -6.69 -8.64
N THR A 54 4.36 -6.67 -8.27
CA THR A 54 4.90 -5.61 -7.39
C THR A 54 4.66 -4.21 -7.97
N SER A 55 4.81 -4.02 -9.28
CA SER A 55 4.54 -2.73 -9.93
C SER A 55 3.04 -2.41 -9.95
N GLY A 56 2.19 -3.39 -10.29
CA GLY A 56 0.73 -3.17 -10.29
C GLY A 56 0.17 -2.85 -8.90
N PHE A 57 0.75 -3.42 -7.84
CA PHE A 57 0.40 -3.04 -6.47
C PHE A 57 0.84 -1.61 -6.14
N ALA A 58 2.03 -1.20 -6.58
CA ALA A 58 2.48 0.18 -6.42
C ALA A 58 1.59 1.17 -7.21
N ASP A 59 1.20 0.83 -8.44
CA ASP A 59 0.30 1.65 -9.26
C ASP A 59 -1.06 1.84 -8.54
N ALA A 60 -1.65 0.76 -8.01
CA ALA A 60 -2.91 0.83 -7.26
C ALA A 60 -2.81 1.71 -5.99
N LEU A 61 -1.66 1.68 -5.30
CA LEU A 61 -1.40 2.54 -4.15
C LEU A 61 -1.29 4.01 -4.56
N VAL A 62 -0.58 4.32 -5.64
CA VAL A 62 -0.44 5.68 -6.17
C VAL A 62 -1.81 6.23 -6.60
N GLU A 63 -2.62 5.43 -7.28
CA GLU A 63 -3.99 5.81 -7.64
C GLU A 63 -4.84 6.13 -6.40
N ALA A 64 -4.77 5.30 -5.35
CA ALA A 64 -5.50 5.53 -4.10
C ALA A 64 -5.04 6.80 -3.36
N ILE A 65 -3.74 7.11 -3.39
CA ILE A 65 -3.19 8.36 -2.86
C ILE A 65 -3.75 9.58 -3.61
N GLN A 66 -3.78 9.52 -4.95
CA GLN A 66 -4.22 10.63 -5.80
C GLN A 66 -5.74 10.87 -5.75
N ALA A 67 -6.52 9.87 -5.36
CA ALA A 67 -7.97 9.97 -5.19
C ALA A 67 -8.40 10.53 -3.82
N SER A 68 -7.44 10.81 -2.93
CA SER A 68 -7.67 11.28 -1.55
C SER A 68 -7.70 12.80 -1.43
#